data_AF-A0A365U4V1-F1
#
_entry.id   AF-A0A365U4V1-F1
#
_cell.length_a   1.000
_cell.length_b   1.000
_cell.length_c   1.000
_cell.angle_alpha   90.00
_cell.angle_beta   90.00
_cell.angle_gamma   90.00
#
_symmetry.space_group_name_H-M   'P 1'
#
loop_
_entity.id
_entity.type
_entity.pdbx_description
1 polymer ?
#
loop_
_entity_poly.entity_id
_entity_poly.type
_entity_poly.pdbx_seq_one_letter_code
_entity_poly.pdbx_strand_id
1 'polypeptide(L)'
;MSEKGGLAGGATLAVGAATGALALVVGLYAAGVLSPERGREAPQADVAGAEPAPESPAAPQPDGVEDADATADAAPEPETAQTSAPAAEAETAAAEPPPTPAPPFAPNFDLVRVEPDGTAQIAGRAAPSAQVSILLDGEEVARAEADPSGAFFSFLDLAPSDRARVLSLEALQDGMPVPSEDQVILTPPETPREPQVA
;
A
#
# COMPACT_ATOMS: atom_id res chain seq x y z
N MET A 1 -51.51 36.70 7.20
CA MET A 1 -50.94 35.73 8.16
C MET A 1 -51.24 34.34 7.60
N SER A 2 -50.26 33.67 6.98
CA SER A 2 -49.32 32.72 7.65
C SER A 2 -50.09 31.52 8.20
N GLU A 3 -49.77 30.25 7.96
CA GLU A 3 -48.72 29.54 7.24
C GLU A 3 -49.03 28.02 7.45
N LYS A 4 -48.52 27.14 6.55
CA LYS A 4 -48.15 25.72 6.76
C LYS A 4 -49.31 24.71 7.03
N GLY A 5 -49.48 23.62 6.27
CA GLY A 5 -48.52 22.54 5.94
C GLY A 5 -48.50 21.54 7.11
N GLY A 6 -48.62 20.22 7.01
CA GLY A 6 -48.66 19.19 5.97
C GLY A 6 -48.55 17.83 6.70
N LEU A 7 -48.43 16.73 5.93
CA LEU A 7 -48.10 15.35 6.34
C LEU A 7 -49.25 14.44 6.81
N ALA A 8 -49.98 13.95 5.82
CA ALA A 8 -50.60 12.62 5.87
C ALA A 8 -49.51 11.54 5.76
N GLY A 9 -49.64 10.52 6.60
CA GLY A 9 -48.68 9.43 6.74
C GLY A 9 -48.68 8.42 5.59
N GLY A 10 -47.62 7.64 5.55
CA GLY A 10 -47.48 6.51 4.64
C GLY A 10 -46.15 5.79 4.85
N ALA A 11 -46.05 5.02 5.94
CA ALA A 11 -44.96 4.08 6.15
C ALA A 11 -45.48 2.66 5.91
N THR A 12 -45.18 2.07 4.76
CA THR A 12 -45.37 0.63 4.54
C THR A 12 -44.02 -0.07 4.60
N LEU A 13 -43.86 -0.88 5.64
CA LEU A 13 -42.79 -1.85 5.84
C LEU A 13 -42.78 -2.89 4.70
N ALA A 14 -41.63 -3.07 4.05
CA ALA A 14 -41.31 -4.28 3.30
C ALA A 14 -40.03 -4.88 3.91
N VAL A 15 -40.21 -5.85 4.81
CA VAL A 15 -39.15 -6.71 5.36
C VAL A 15 -39.30 -8.07 4.68
N GLY A 16 -38.27 -8.57 3.99
CA GLY A 16 -38.33 -9.95 3.49
C GLY A 16 -37.34 -10.41 2.42
N ALA A 17 -36.08 -9.97 2.40
CA ALA A 17 -35.11 -10.50 1.41
C ALA A 17 -33.66 -10.71 1.91
N ALA A 18 -33.37 -10.61 3.23
CA ALA A 18 -31.99 -10.67 3.72
C ALA A 18 -31.54 -12.05 4.27
N THR A 19 -32.44 -13.02 4.47
CA THR A 19 -32.10 -14.30 5.13
C THR A 19 -31.60 -15.41 4.21
N GLY A 20 -31.88 -15.35 2.91
CA GLY A 20 -31.51 -16.42 1.97
C GLY A 20 -30.01 -16.52 1.67
N ALA A 21 -29.31 -15.39 1.63
CA ALA A 21 -27.91 -15.33 1.21
C ALA A 21 -26.96 -15.96 2.24
N LEU A 22 -27.22 -15.80 3.53
CA LEU A 22 -26.34 -16.32 4.59
C LEU A 22 -26.39 -17.85 4.70
N ALA A 23 -27.58 -18.45 4.51
CA ALA A 23 -27.74 -19.91 4.57
C ALA A 23 -27.03 -20.63 3.42
N LEU A 24 -26.98 -20.02 2.23
CA LEU A 24 -26.25 -20.57 1.08
C LEU A 24 -24.74 -20.60 1.30
N VAL A 25 -24.17 -19.54 1.88
CA VAL A 25 -22.73 -19.48 2.19
C VAL A 25 -22.35 -20.53 3.23
N VAL A 26 -23.14 -20.69 4.30
CA VAL A 26 -22.93 -21.73 5.32
C VAL A 26 -23.09 -23.14 4.73
N GLY A 27 -24.08 -23.35 3.86
CA GLY A 27 -24.29 -24.62 3.16
C GLY A 27 -23.10 -25.01 2.27
N LEU A 28 -22.54 -24.06 1.52
CA LEU A 28 -21.36 -24.27 0.67
C LEU A 28 -20.09 -24.55 1.48
N TYR A 29 -19.95 -23.94 2.66
CA TYR A 29 -18.84 -24.19 3.57
C TYR A 29 -18.93 -25.59 4.20
N ALA A 30 -20.12 -25.98 4.68
CA ALA A 30 -20.35 -27.32 5.25
C ALA A 30 -20.23 -28.45 4.20
N ALA A 31 -20.57 -28.17 2.94
CA ALA A 31 -20.44 -29.12 1.84
C ALA A 31 -19.00 -29.30 1.32
N GLY A 32 -18.02 -28.57 1.86
CA GLY A 32 -16.60 -28.70 1.49
C GLY A 32 -16.23 -28.12 0.12
N VAL A 33 -17.18 -27.45 -0.56
CA VAL A 33 -16.97 -26.80 -1.87
C VAL A 33 -16.07 -25.57 -1.74
N LEU A 34 -16.06 -24.93 -0.57
CA LEU A 34 -15.20 -23.80 -0.22
C LEU A 34 -14.20 -24.23 0.86
N SER A 35 -13.32 -25.19 0.53
CA SER A 35 -12.24 -25.60 1.42
C SER A 35 -11.07 -24.62 1.30
N PRO A 36 -10.67 -23.89 2.37
CA PRO A 36 -9.39 -23.20 2.38
C PRO A 36 -8.30 -24.26 2.32
N GLU A 37 -7.36 -24.11 1.38
CA GLU A 37 -6.19 -24.96 1.17
C GLU A 37 -5.46 -25.21 2.49
N ARG A 38 -5.83 -26.30 3.15
CA ARG A 38 -5.19 -26.83 4.35
C ARG A 38 -3.83 -27.33 3.92
N GLY A 39 -2.80 -26.56 4.24
CA GLY A 39 -1.41 -27.01 4.26
C GLY A 39 -0.90 -27.50 2.90
N ARG A 40 -0.33 -26.59 2.10
CA ARG A 40 0.86 -26.99 1.32
C ARG A 40 1.95 -27.34 2.32
N GLU A 41 1.96 -28.59 2.76
CA GLU A 41 3.17 -29.29 3.19
C GLU A 41 4.20 -29.09 2.08
N ALA A 42 5.12 -28.15 2.29
CA ALA A 42 6.33 -28.09 1.49
C ALA A 42 7.07 -29.43 1.70
N PRO A 43 7.34 -30.20 0.64
CA PRO A 43 8.23 -31.34 0.76
C PRO A 43 9.58 -30.79 1.23
N GLN A 44 9.95 -31.07 2.47
CA GLN A 44 11.30 -30.83 2.96
C GLN A 44 12.20 -31.81 2.22
N ALA A 45 12.70 -31.37 1.07
CA ALA A 45 13.83 -31.99 0.40
C ALA A 45 15.07 -31.68 1.25
N ASP A 46 15.38 -32.65 2.10
CA ASP A 46 16.71 -32.90 2.64
C ASP A 46 17.73 -32.81 1.49
N VAL A 47 18.52 -31.74 1.45
CA VAL A 47 19.81 -31.72 0.76
C VAL A 47 20.82 -31.05 1.67
N ALA A 48 21.49 -31.92 2.41
CA ALA A 48 22.84 -31.75 2.93
C ALA A 48 23.75 -30.94 1.98
N GLY A 49 24.54 -30.06 2.60
CA GLY A 49 25.92 -29.77 2.20
C GLY A 49 26.15 -29.27 0.78
N ALA A 50 26.24 -27.95 0.62
CA ALA A 50 27.09 -27.36 -0.40
C ALA A 50 27.61 -26.00 0.12
N GLU A 51 28.75 -26.07 0.79
CA GLU A 51 29.64 -24.94 1.05
C GLU A 51 30.19 -24.44 -0.30
N PRO A 52 30.06 -23.15 -0.67
CA PRO A 52 30.85 -22.60 -1.75
C PRO A 52 32.11 -21.96 -1.18
N ALA A 53 33.25 -22.59 -1.47
CA ALA A 53 34.57 -22.01 -1.35
C ALA A 53 34.71 -20.76 -2.24
N PRO A 54 35.57 -19.78 -1.88
CA PRO A 54 35.68 -18.50 -2.57
C PRO A 54 36.78 -18.54 -3.64
N GLU A 55 36.49 -18.42 -4.94
CA GLU A 55 37.53 -18.13 -5.94
C GLU A 55 37.03 -17.22 -7.10
N SER A 56 37.63 -16.03 -7.14
CA SER A 56 38.06 -15.25 -8.32
C SER A 56 37.04 -14.58 -9.26
N PRO A 57 37.10 -13.24 -9.38
CA PRO A 57 36.84 -12.54 -10.62
C PRO A 57 38.16 -12.02 -11.22
N ALA A 58 38.55 -12.62 -12.35
CA ALA A 58 39.52 -12.05 -13.27
C ALA A 58 38.91 -10.85 -14.01
N ALA A 59 39.61 -9.72 -14.02
CA ALA A 59 39.37 -8.61 -14.94
C ALA A 59 39.63 -9.04 -16.39
N PRO A 60 39.00 -8.38 -17.39
CA PRO A 60 39.75 -7.34 -18.11
C PRO A 60 38.92 -6.13 -18.61
N GLN A 61 39.55 -4.95 -18.66
CA GLN A 61 39.26 -3.81 -19.54
C GLN A 61 40.17 -3.91 -20.80
N PRO A 62 40.19 -2.97 -21.77
CA PRO A 62 39.14 -2.28 -22.55
C PRO A 62 39.46 -2.34 -24.09
N ASP A 63 38.85 -1.42 -24.85
CA ASP A 63 39.23 -0.86 -26.17
C ASP A 63 38.62 -1.43 -27.46
N GLY A 64 37.87 -0.57 -28.16
CA GLY A 64 38.29 -0.11 -29.48
C GLY A 64 37.32 -0.28 -30.65
N VAL A 65 37.29 0.77 -31.48
CA VAL A 65 36.82 0.96 -32.87
C VAL A 65 35.30 1.17 -33.04
N GLU A 66 34.76 2.37 -33.31
CA GLU A 66 35.06 3.35 -34.38
C GLU A 66 34.89 2.73 -35.77
N ASP A 67 33.69 2.89 -36.34
CA ASP A 67 33.43 2.70 -37.76
C ASP A 67 32.77 3.97 -38.29
N ALA A 68 33.46 4.55 -39.27
CA ALA A 68 33.05 5.69 -40.03
C ALA A 68 32.22 5.22 -41.22
N ASP A 69 31.12 5.91 -41.53
CA ASP A 69 30.82 6.18 -42.93
C ASP A 69 30.06 7.49 -43.08
N ALA A 70 30.60 8.33 -43.96
CA ALA A 70 30.03 9.59 -44.41
C ALA A 70 29.77 9.48 -45.92
N THR A 71 28.86 10.33 -46.42
CA THR A 71 28.49 10.60 -47.84
C THR A 71 27.16 9.93 -48.21
N ALA A 72 26.15 10.53 -48.83
CA ALA A 72 25.87 11.82 -49.49
C ALA A 72 24.34 12.03 -49.41
N ASP A 73 23.82 13.22 -49.13
CA ASP A 73 23.46 14.27 -50.10
C ASP A 73 22.67 13.76 -51.33
N ALA A 74 21.33 13.88 -51.26
CA ALA A 74 20.46 14.09 -52.41
C ALA A 74 19.04 14.49 -51.95
N ALA A 75 18.74 15.78 -52.07
CA ALA A 75 17.40 16.33 -52.32
C ALA A 75 17.58 17.36 -53.47
N PRO A 76 16.58 17.67 -54.35
CA PRO A 76 15.13 17.68 -54.06
C PRO A 76 14.18 17.15 -55.18
N GLU A 77 12.92 16.88 -54.78
CA GLU A 77 11.57 17.13 -55.39
C GLU A 77 11.34 17.30 -56.92
N PRO A 78 10.08 17.39 -57.41
CA PRO A 78 8.86 16.58 -57.13
C PRO A 78 8.08 16.27 -58.44
N GLU A 79 7.22 15.24 -58.50
CA GLU A 79 6.02 15.27 -59.36
C GLU A 79 5.12 14.07 -59.08
N THR A 80 3.94 14.32 -58.54
CA THR A 80 2.66 13.92 -59.14
C THR A 80 1.55 14.38 -58.21
N ALA A 81 0.89 15.46 -58.62
CA ALA A 81 -0.41 15.83 -58.10
C ALA A 81 -1.42 14.76 -58.52
N GLN A 82 -2.01 14.05 -57.56
CA GLN A 82 -3.31 13.42 -57.73
C GLN A 82 -4.21 13.82 -56.57
N THR A 83 -5.11 14.72 -56.91
CA THR A 83 -6.28 15.13 -56.16
C THR A 83 -7.08 13.89 -55.73
N SER A 84 -7.27 13.71 -54.43
CA SER A 84 -8.34 12.87 -53.87
C SER A 84 -9.05 13.71 -52.83
N ALA A 85 -10.32 13.96 -53.11
CA ALA A 85 -11.21 14.79 -52.30
C ALA A 85 -11.37 14.24 -50.87
N PRO A 86 -11.60 15.10 -49.87
CA PRO A 86 -11.74 14.67 -48.48
C PRO A 86 -13.10 13.99 -48.29
N ALA A 87 -13.09 12.69 -48.03
CA ALA A 87 -14.20 12.05 -47.33
C ALA A 87 -14.05 12.42 -45.85
N ALA A 88 -14.82 13.41 -45.42
CA ALA A 88 -14.98 13.74 -44.01
C ALA A 88 -15.77 12.61 -43.34
N GLU A 89 -15.05 11.56 -42.94
CA GLU A 89 -15.53 10.61 -41.94
C GLU A 89 -15.41 11.32 -40.60
N ALA A 90 -16.54 11.81 -40.09
CA ALA A 90 -16.66 12.29 -38.73
C ALA A 90 -16.48 11.09 -37.80
N GLU A 91 -15.22 10.78 -37.47
CA GLU A 91 -14.87 9.95 -36.32
C GLU A 91 -15.42 10.65 -35.09
N THR A 92 -16.60 10.20 -34.66
CA THR A 92 -17.08 10.47 -33.31
C THR A 92 -16.14 9.69 -32.39
N ALA A 93 -15.06 10.35 -31.98
CA ALA A 93 -14.21 9.89 -30.89
C ALA A 93 -15.11 9.77 -29.67
N ALA A 94 -15.54 8.54 -29.39
CA ALA A 94 -16.17 8.20 -28.13
C ALA A 94 -15.13 8.54 -27.05
N ALA A 95 -15.41 9.59 -26.29
CA ALA A 95 -14.56 10.00 -25.18
C ALA A 95 -14.47 8.81 -24.21
N GLU A 96 -13.26 8.26 -24.09
CA GLU A 96 -12.96 7.23 -23.12
C GLU A 96 -13.24 7.80 -21.72
N PRO A 97 -14.00 7.08 -20.86
CA PRO A 97 -14.26 7.57 -19.51
C PRO A 97 -12.94 7.78 -18.78
N PRO A 98 -12.83 8.81 -17.92
CA PRO A 98 -11.59 9.10 -17.21
C PRO A 98 -11.17 7.88 -16.37
N PRO A 99 -9.87 7.60 -16.25
CA PRO A 99 -9.38 6.50 -15.44
C PRO A 99 -9.88 6.66 -14.00
N THR A 100 -10.46 5.59 -13.45
CA THR A 100 -10.84 5.56 -12.04
C THR A 100 -9.56 5.57 -11.20
N PRO A 101 -9.43 6.49 -10.21
CA PRO A 101 -8.25 6.53 -9.37
C PRO A 101 -8.10 5.21 -8.59
N ALA A 102 -6.87 4.73 -8.48
CA ALA A 102 -6.54 3.57 -7.66
C ALA A 102 -6.90 3.85 -6.19
N PRO A 103 -7.33 2.83 -5.42
CA PRO A 103 -7.60 3.01 -4.00
C PRO A 103 -6.33 3.45 -3.26
N PRO A 104 -6.43 4.33 -2.25
CA PRO A 104 -5.28 4.76 -1.47
C PRO A 104 -4.67 3.59 -0.71
N PHE A 105 -3.34 3.54 -0.64
CA PHE A 105 -2.60 2.52 0.09
C PHE A 105 -2.51 2.92 1.57
N ALA A 106 -3.35 2.36 2.44
CA ALA A 106 -3.26 2.66 3.87
C ALA A 106 -1.89 2.23 4.43
N PRO A 107 -1.20 3.07 5.22
CA PRO A 107 0.03 2.66 5.88
C PRO A 107 -0.27 1.58 6.93
N ASN A 108 0.66 0.66 7.16
CA ASN A 108 0.51 -0.40 8.15
C ASN A 108 1.81 -0.61 8.94
N PHE A 109 1.69 -1.08 10.18
CA PHE A 109 2.84 -1.47 10.97
C PHE A 109 3.36 -2.85 10.54
N ASP A 110 4.66 -3.06 10.67
CA ASP A 110 5.30 -4.37 10.53
C ASP A 110 6.00 -4.75 11.83
N LEU A 111 6.82 -3.85 12.37
CA LEU A 111 7.50 -4.03 13.65
C LEU A 111 7.31 -2.79 14.51
N VAL A 112 6.89 -3.01 15.75
CA VAL A 112 6.90 -1.98 16.80
C VAL A 112 7.56 -2.59 18.03
N ARG A 113 8.73 -2.07 18.39
CA ARG A 113 9.45 -2.44 19.61
C ARG A 113 9.65 -1.18 20.44
N VAL A 114 9.25 -1.23 21.70
CA VAL A 114 9.43 -0.16 22.68
C VAL A 114 10.14 -0.73 23.89
N GLU A 115 11.22 -0.09 24.27
CA GLU A 115 12.02 -0.45 25.45
C GLU A 115 11.50 0.28 26.70
N PRO A 116 11.82 -0.20 27.92
CA PRO A 116 11.32 0.40 29.17
C PRO A 116 11.75 1.85 29.42
N ASP A 117 12.84 2.28 28.79
CA ASP A 117 13.36 3.65 28.84
C ASP A 117 12.59 4.61 27.93
N GLY A 118 11.75 4.09 27.03
CA GLY A 118 10.99 4.87 26.06
C GLY A 118 11.57 4.83 24.64
N THR A 119 12.75 4.23 24.43
CA THR A 119 13.34 4.08 23.10
C THR A 119 12.46 3.17 22.24
N ALA A 120 12.08 3.63 21.05
CA ALA A 120 11.17 2.91 20.16
C ALA A 120 11.75 2.72 18.75
N GLN A 121 11.47 1.56 18.18
CA GLN A 121 11.79 1.15 16.81
C GLN A 121 10.49 0.84 16.10
N ILE A 122 10.25 1.53 15.00
CA ILE A 122 9.02 1.42 14.22
C ILE A 122 9.39 1.12 12.78
N ALA A 123 8.89 0.01 12.26
CA ALA A 123 8.94 -0.37 10.86
C ALA A 123 7.53 -0.58 10.34
N GLY A 124 7.33 -0.31 9.05
CA GLY A 124 6.05 -0.54 8.42
C GLY A 124 6.11 -0.42 6.91
N ARG A 125 4.93 -0.43 6.29
CA ARG A 125 4.78 -0.16 4.86
C ARG A 125 3.79 0.97 4.61
N ALA A 126 4.00 1.69 3.53
CA ALA A 126 3.13 2.74 3.02
C ALA A 126 3.21 2.77 1.48
N ALA A 127 2.51 3.70 0.84
CA ALA A 127 2.69 3.94 -0.59
C ALA A 127 4.17 4.25 -0.90
N PRO A 128 4.70 3.81 -2.06
CA PRO A 128 6.08 4.11 -2.46
C PRO A 128 6.35 5.61 -2.45
N SER A 129 7.49 6.01 -1.86
CA SER A 129 7.88 7.43 -1.74
C SER A 129 6.87 8.30 -0.97
N ALA A 130 5.94 7.71 -0.21
CA ALA A 130 5.02 8.47 0.62
C ALA A 130 5.69 8.95 1.90
N GLN A 131 5.28 10.13 2.35
CA GLN A 131 5.67 10.66 3.64
C GLN A 131 4.75 10.06 4.72
N VAL A 132 5.31 9.35 5.69
CA VAL A 132 4.59 8.72 6.79
C VAL A 132 4.82 9.52 8.05
N SER A 133 3.74 10.07 8.61
CA SER A 133 3.69 10.63 9.96
C SER A 133 3.40 9.50 10.95
N ILE A 134 4.16 9.47 12.04
CA ILE A 134 3.98 8.56 13.17
C ILE A 134 3.33 9.38 14.28
N LEU A 135 2.15 8.95 14.72
CA LEU A 135 1.34 9.71 15.65
C LEU A 135 1.20 8.95 16.97
N LEU A 136 1.38 9.65 18.08
CA LEU A 136 1.12 9.18 19.43
C LEU A 136 -0.07 9.93 20.00
N ASP A 137 -1.14 9.22 20.32
CA ASP A 137 -2.43 9.78 20.77
C ASP A 137 -2.99 10.84 19.79
N GLY A 138 -2.69 10.70 18.50
CA GLY A 138 -3.08 11.63 17.43
C GLY A 138 -2.15 12.83 17.24
N GLU A 139 -1.06 12.95 18.00
CA GLU A 139 -0.03 13.97 17.82
C GLU A 139 1.15 13.40 17.02
N GLU A 140 1.61 14.11 15.98
CA GLU A 140 2.80 13.69 15.23
C GLU A 140 4.06 13.78 16.11
N VAL A 141 4.68 12.63 16.36
CA VAL A 141 5.92 12.51 17.14
C VAL A 141 7.15 12.32 16.24
N ALA A 142 6.95 11.79 15.02
CA ALA A 142 8.00 11.64 14.04
C ALA A 142 7.44 11.56 12.61
N ARG A 143 8.34 11.71 11.64
CA ARG A 143 8.05 11.56 10.21
C ARG A 143 9.14 10.72 9.55
N ALA A 144 8.73 9.82 8.67
CA ALA A 144 9.59 8.95 7.88
C ALA A 144 9.17 9.00 6.39
N GLU A 145 10.06 8.63 5.50
CA GLU A 145 9.76 8.44 4.08
C GLU A 145 9.80 6.95 3.76
N ALA A 146 8.79 6.47 3.02
CA ALA A 146 8.80 5.13 2.51
C ALA A 146 9.71 5.03 1.27
N ASP A 147 10.48 3.95 1.19
CA ASP A 147 11.34 3.68 0.05
C ASP A 147 10.53 3.27 -1.21
N PRO A 148 11.16 3.01 -2.37
CA PRO A 148 10.45 2.60 -3.59
C PRO A 148 9.70 1.27 -3.46
N SER A 149 10.03 0.44 -2.47
CA SER A 149 9.28 -0.78 -2.15
C SER A 149 8.11 -0.53 -1.19
N GLY A 150 7.97 0.69 -0.68
CA GLY A 150 6.97 1.10 0.29
C GLY A 150 7.38 0.83 1.73
N ALA A 151 8.57 0.30 2.01
CA ALA A 151 9.02 0.05 3.37
C ALA A 151 9.55 1.33 4.02
N PHE A 152 9.31 1.50 5.32
CA PHE A 152 9.89 2.60 6.09
C PHE A 152 10.34 2.11 7.46
N PHE A 153 11.27 2.88 8.05
CA PHE A 153 11.76 2.62 9.39
C PHE A 153 12.11 3.92 10.11
N SER A 154 11.86 3.97 11.42
CA SER A 154 12.13 5.14 12.25
C SER A 154 12.53 4.74 13.68
N PHE A 155 13.46 5.50 14.25
CA PHE A 155 13.82 5.44 15.67
C PHE A 155 13.23 6.66 16.39
N LEU A 156 12.54 6.42 17.50
CA LEU A 156 11.89 7.46 18.28
C LEU A 156 12.28 7.34 19.76
N ASP A 157 12.25 8.47 20.46
CA ASP A 157 12.28 8.51 21.92
C ASP A 157 10.89 8.91 22.41
N LEU A 158 10.17 7.95 23.00
CA LEU A 158 8.85 8.16 23.54
C LEU A 158 8.99 8.34 25.04
N ALA A 159 8.89 9.59 25.52
CA ALA A 159 8.93 9.89 26.96
C ALA A 159 8.08 8.88 27.76
N PRO A 160 8.58 8.29 28.86
CA PRO A 160 7.83 7.33 29.66
C PRO A 160 6.48 7.90 30.11
N SER A 161 5.46 7.05 30.21
CA SER A 161 4.12 7.46 30.62
C SER A 161 3.52 6.44 31.57
N ASP A 162 2.84 6.94 32.60
CA ASP A 162 2.05 6.14 33.55
C ASP A 162 0.67 5.75 32.99
N ARG A 163 0.37 6.13 31.75
CA ARG A 163 -0.90 5.83 31.06
C ARG A 163 -0.65 5.08 29.76
N ALA A 164 -1.64 4.29 29.38
CA ALA A 164 -1.66 3.67 28.04
C ALA A 164 -1.75 4.76 26.97
N ARG A 165 -1.00 4.58 25.88
CA ARG A 165 -0.96 5.49 24.73
C ARG A 165 -1.19 4.72 23.45
N VAL A 166 -1.69 5.39 22.41
CA VAL A 166 -2.00 4.76 21.12
C VAL A 166 -1.06 5.28 20.06
N LEU A 167 -0.34 4.38 19.41
CA LEU A 167 0.49 4.66 18.26
C LEU A 167 -0.30 4.37 16.97
N SER A 168 -0.28 5.31 16.04
CA SER A 168 -0.95 5.22 14.73
C SER A 168 -0.06 5.81 13.64
N LEU A 169 -0.37 5.50 12.38
CA LEU A 169 0.34 6.04 11.22
C LEU A 169 -0.63 6.83 10.36
N GLU A 170 -0.11 7.84 9.68
CA GLU A 170 -0.78 8.57 8.62
C GLU A 170 0.20 8.76 7.46
N ALA A 171 -0.21 8.45 6.24
CA ALA A 171 0.62 8.63 5.06
C ALA A 171 0.04 9.74 4.18
N LEU A 172 0.90 10.60 3.65
CA LEU A 172 0.49 11.59 2.66
C LEU A 172 0.58 10.97 1.26
N GLN A 173 -0.57 10.82 0.60
CA GLN A 173 -0.68 10.32 -0.78
C GLN A 173 -1.41 11.34 -1.65
N ASP A 174 -0.78 11.77 -2.74
CA ASP A 174 -1.33 12.79 -3.65
C ASP A 174 -1.80 14.07 -2.93
N GLY A 175 -1.12 14.43 -1.84
CA GLY A 175 -1.48 15.58 -0.99
C GLY A 175 -2.66 15.35 -0.04
N MET A 176 -3.23 14.14 0.01
CA MET A 176 -4.28 13.75 0.94
C MET A 176 -3.73 12.87 2.07
N PRO A 177 -4.04 13.16 3.34
CA PRO A 177 -3.69 12.29 4.45
C PRO A 177 -4.53 11.01 4.41
N VAL A 178 -3.86 9.86 4.47
CA VAL A 178 -4.45 8.53 4.52
C VAL A 178 -4.07 7.90 5.86
N PRO A 179 -5.01 7.82 6.82
CA PRO A 179 -4.74 7.19 8.10
C PRO A 179 -4.59 5.67 7.96
N SER A 180 -3.81 5.08 8.85
CA SER A 180 -3.77 3.62 9.04
C SER A 180 -5.06 3.12 9.67
N GLU A 181 -5.46 1.90 9.31
CA GLU A 181 -6.46 1.14 10.06
C GLU A 181 -5.84 0.46 11.30
N ASP A 182 -4.51 0.31 11.34
CA ASP A 182 -3.80 -0.31 12.45
C ASP A 182 -3.48 0.69 13.56
N GLN A 183 -3.61 0.23 14.80
CA GLN A 183 -3.23 0.96 16.00
C GLN A 183 -2.50 0.04 16.96
N VAL A 184 -1.44 0.55 17.60
CA VAL A 184 -0.66 -0.18 18.60
C VAL A 184 -0.81 0.49 19.96
N ILE A 185 -1.20 -0.28 20.97
CA ILE A 185 -1.40 0.22 22.33
C ILE A 185 -0.11 0.02 23.14
N LEU A 186 0.47 1.12 23.59
CA LEU A 186 1.65 1.13 24.46
C LEU A 186 1.16 1.15 25.91
N THR A 187 1.50 0.11 26.68
CA THR A 187 1.17 0.02 28.11
C THR A 187 2.29 0.65 28.94
N PRO A 188 1.99 1.28 30.10
CA PRO A 188 3.01 1.79 31.00
C PRO A 188 4.03 0.72 31.41
N PRO A 189 5.31 1.08 31.59
CA PRO A 189 6.30 0.14 32.11
C PRO A 189 5.97 -0.24 33.57
N GLU A 190 6.11 -1.52 33.91
CA GLU A 190 5.99 -2.00 35.28
C GLU A 190 7.10 -1.38 36.14
N THR A 191 6.75 -0.55 37.12
CA THR A 191 7.73 -0.05 38.09
C THR A 191 8.19 -1.21 38.97
N PRO A 192 9.50 -1.52 39.07
CA PRO A 192 9.97 -2.57 39.96
C PRO A 192 9.50 -2.31 41.39
N ARG A 193 8.69 -3.23 41.95
CA ARG A 193 8.37 -3.18 43.38
C ARG A 193 9.66 -3.39 44.15
N GLU A 194 10.09 -2.39 44.92
CA GLU A 194 11.23 -2.53 45.81
C GLU A 194 11.00 -3.74 46.74
N PRO A 195 12.02 -4.60 46.95
CA PRO A 195 11.91 -5.71 47.86
C PRO A 195 11.66 -5.16 49.26
N GLN A 196 10.43 -5.30 49.76
CA GLN A 196 10.11 -4.96 51.14
C GLN A 196 10.89 -5.91 52.04
N VAL A 197 11.95 -5.37 52.64
CA VAL A 197 12.69 -6.03 53.72
C VAL A 197 11.76 -6.11 54.93
N ALA A 198 11.43 -7.34 55.32
CA ALA A 198 10.60 -7.65 56.48
C ALA A 198 11.38 -7.52 57.79
#